data_AF-I1A5D9-F1
#
_entry.id   AF-I1A5D9-F1
#
_cell.length_a   1.000
_cell.length_b   1.000
_cell.length_c   1.000
_cell.angle_alpha   90.00
_cell.angle_beta   90.00
_cell.angle_gamma   90.00
#
_symmetry.space_group_name_H-M   'P 1'
#
loop_
_entity.id
_entity.type
_entity.pdbx_description
1 polymer ?
#
loop_
_entity_poly.entity_id
_entity_poly.type
_entity_poly.pdbx_seq_one_letter_code
_entity_poly.pdbx_strand_id
1 'polypeptide(L)' 'MRLSDLRKIEKRKYLRITTGFGITALLTSVPLLMSSLASVVGFFKATFSTNGEIKDKLTTFKWDNSKKQDLSDSKFNIY' A
#
# COMPACT_ATOMS: atom_id res chain seq x y z
N MET A 1 0.56 -27.63 33.74
CA MET A 1 0.11 -28.83 33.00
C MET A 1 1.25 -29.28 32.11
N ARG A 2 1.58 -30.58 32.10
CA ARG A 2 2.60 -31.09 31.18
C ARG A 2 1.94 -31.42 29.83
N LEU A 3 2.70 -31.31 28.73
CA LEU A 3 2.19 -31.59 27.38
C LEU A 3 1.65 -33.03 27.24
N SER A 4 2.17 -33.95 28.04
CA SER A 4 1.72 -35.34 28.18
C SER A 4 0.26 -35.49 28.67
N ASP A 5 -0.27 -34.47 29.34
CA ASP A 5 -1.56 -34.55 30.05
C ASP A 5 -2.72 -33.99 29.21
N LEU A 6 -2.44 -33.46 28.01
CA LEU A 6 -3.47 -32.88 27.15
C LEU A 6 -4.26 -33.98 26.43
N ARG A 7 -5.58 -33.95 26.61
CA ARG A 7 -6.51 -34.76 25.82
C ARG A 7 -6.43 -34.38 24.34
N LYS A 8 -6.22 -35.38 23.49
CA LYS A 8 -6.27 -35.23 22.04
C LYS A 8 -7.65 -34.73 21.62
N ILE A 9 -7.68 -33.67 20.82
CA ILE A 9 -8.93 -33.08 20.31
C ILE A 9 -9.61 -34.08 19.38
N GLU A 10 -10.92 -34.26 19.55
CA GLU A 10 -11.74 -35.08 18.67
C GLU A 10 -11.69 -34.56 17.23
N LYS A 11 -11.59 -35.46 16.24
CA LYS A 11 -11.46 -35.10 14.81
C LYS A 11 -12.53 -34.10 14.34
N ARG A 12 -13.77 -34.22 14.84
CA ARG A 12 -14.87 -33.29 14.49
C ARG A 12 -14.64 -31.87 15.02
N LYS A 13 -14.11 -31.73 16.24
CA LYS A 13 -13.77 -30.43 16.83
C LYS A 13 -12.57 -29.82 16.11
N TYR A 14 -11.58 -30.65 15.77
CA TYR A 14 -10.44 -30.20 14.97
C TYR A 14 -10.88 -29.59 13.64
N LEU A 15 -11.75 -30.28 12.89
CA LEU A 15 -12.25 -29.81 11.60
C LEU A 15 -12.95 -28.44 11.70
N ARG A 16 -13.75 -28.23 12.76
CA ARG A 16 -14.42 -26.95 13.00
C ARG A 16 -13.42 -25.83 13.29
N ILE A 17 -12.37 -26.12 14.07
CA ILE A 17 -11.31 -25.16 14.41
C ILE A 17 -10.52 -24.75 13.18
N THR A 18 -10.10 -25.70 12.34
CA THR A 18 -9.35 -25.40 11.12
C THR A 18 -10.15 -24.59 10.12
N THR A 19 -11.44 -24.89 9.93
CA THR A 19 -12.30 -24.09 9.03
C THR A 19 -12.49 -22.66 9.55
N GLY A 20 -12.75 -22.49 10.85
CA GLY A 20 -12.87 -21.16 11.46
C GLY A 20 -11.57 -20.36 11.34
N PHE A 21 -10.45 -20.99 11.66
CA PHE A 21 -9.12 -20.38 11.49
C PHE A 21 -8.86 -19.98 10.03
N GLY A 22 -9.16 -20.85 9.07
CA GLY A 22 -8.96 -20.56 7.65
C GLY A 22 -9.76 -19.35 7.17
N ILE A 23 -11.02 -19.24 7.57
CA ILE A 23 -11.89 -18.10 7.22
C ILE A 23 -11.35 -16.81 7.86
N THR A 24 -11.01 -16.84 9.14
CA THR A 24 -10.47 -15.66 9.85
C THR A 24 -9.10 -15.25 9.29
N ALA A 25 -8.22 -16.20 8.98
CA ALA A 25 -6.93 -15.94 8.37
C ALA A 25 -7.09 -15.28 6.99
N LEU A 26 -8.01 -15.78 6.16
CA LEU A 26 -8.32 -15.16 4.87
C LEU A 26 -8.86 -13.73 5.04
N LEU A 27 -9.87 -13.54 5.89
CA LEU A 27 -10.47 -12.22 6.16
C LEU A 27 -9.46 -11.18 6.67
N THR A 28 -8.48 -11.60 7.47
CA THR A 28 -7.44 -10.70 8.00
C THR A 28 -6.31 -10.45 6.99
N SER A 29 -5.96 -11.45 6.18
CA SER A 29 -4.89 -11.35 5.19
C SER A 29 -5.21 -10.44 4.00
N VAL A 30 -6.48 -10.42 3.54
CA VAL A 30 -6.87 -9.64 2.35
C VAL A 30 -6.67 -8.12 2.55
N PRO A 31 -7.15 -7.48 3.63
CA PRO A 31 -6.91 -6.06 3.89
C PRO A 31 -5.43 -5.72 4.05
N LEU A 32 -4.65 -6.61 4.68
CA LEU A 32 -3.20 -6.45 4.82
C LEU A 32 -2.49 -6.40 3.46
N LEU A 33 -2.86 -7.31 2.55
CA LEU A 33 -2.33 -7.33 1.19
C LEU A 33 -2.78 -6.11 0.37
N MET A 34 -4.03 -5.68 0.50
CA MET A 34 -4.52 -4.49 -0.20
C MET A 34 -3.82 -3.21 0.26
N SER A 35 -3.54 -3.10 1.57
CA SER A 35 -2.84 -1.95 2.14
C SER A 35 -1.41 -1.84 1.64
N SER A 36 -0.69 -2.96 1.49
CA SER A 36 0.67 -2.95 0.95
C SER A 36 0.69 -2.63 -0.55
N LEU A 37 -0.27 -3.14 -1.32
CA LEU A 37 -0.41 -2.85 -2.74
C LEU A 37 -0.73 -1.37 -3.01
N ALA A 38 -1.53 -0.72 -2.17
CA ALA A 38 -1.88 0.69 -2.33
C ALA A 38 -0.65 1.61 -2.31
N SER A 39 0.32 1.34 -1.43
CA SER A 39 1.58 2.10 -1.38
C SER A 39 2.43 1.90 -2.63
N VAL A 40 2.49 0.67 -3.14
CA VAL A 40 3.28 0.34 -4.35
C VAL A 40 2.65 0.98 -5.58
N VAL A 41 1.33 0.88 -5.74
CA VAL A 41 0.61 1.52 -6.85
C VAL A 41 0.69 3.04 -6.73
N GLY A 42 0.59 3.60 -5.53
CA GLY A 42 0.77 5.03 -5.27
C GLY A 42 2.16 5.52 -5.66
N PHE A 43 3.21 4.76 -5.33
CA PHE A 43 4.58 5.04 -5.74
C PHE A 43 4.74 5.04 -7.26
N PHE A 44 4.23 4.03 -7.95
CA PHE A 44 4.31 3.98 -9.42
C PHE A 44 3.52 5.12 -10.08
N LYS A 45 2.33 5.42 -9.57
CA LYS A 45 1.55 6.58 -10.05
C LYS A 45 2.31 7.88 -9.83
N ALA A 46 2.88 8.10 -8.65
CA ALA A 46 3.65 9.31 -8.38
C ALA A 46 4.90 9.42 -9.27
N THR A 47 5.61 8.30 -9.49
CA THR A 47 6.87 8.27 -10.26
C THR A 47 6.63 8.51 -11.75
N PHE A 48 5.55 7.94 -12.31
CA PHE A 48 5.26 8.04 -13.75
C PHE A 48 4.22 9.12 -14.10
N SER A 49 3.66 9.83 -13.13
CA SER A 49 2.71 10.89 -13.42
C SER A 49 3.43 12.13 -13.93
N THR A 50 2.96 12.65 -15.07
CA THR A 50 3.45 13.89 -15.66
C THR A 50 3.16 15.09 -14.76
N ASN A 51 2.14 15.00 -13.91
CA ASN A 51 1.78 16.02 -12.93
C ASN A 51 1.39 15.40 -11.58
N GLY A 52 1.58 16.11 -10.48
CA GLY A 52 1.29 15.58 -9.16
C GLY A 52 1.44 16.60 -8.05
N GLU A 53 0.84 16.30 -6.90
CA GLU A 53 0.90 17.10 -5.68
C GLU A 53 1.16 16.18 -4.49
N ILE A 54 2.23 16.46 -3.74
CA ILE A 54 2.51 15.87 -2.44
C ILE A 54 2.32 16.95 -1.38
N LYS A 55 1.32 16.78 -0.52
CA LYS A 55 1.10 17.64 0.64
C LYS A 55 1.78 17.03 1.86
N ASP A 56 2.75 17.73 2.41
CA ASP A 56 3.22 17.53 3.77
C ASP A 56 2.58 18.58 4.70
N LYS A 57 2.59 18.34 6.01
CA LYS A 57 1.92 19.18 7.02
C LYS A 57 2.46 20.62 7.05
N LEU A 58 3.69 20.83 6.59
CA LEU A 58 4.37 22.13 6.56
C LEU A 58 4.51 22.71 5.14
N THR A 59 4.55 21.86 4.12
CA THR A 59 4.88 22.27 2.75
C THR A 59 4.16 21.42 1.73
N THR A 60 3.73 22.03 0.63
CA THR A 60 3.11 21.33 -0.50
C THR A 60 4.04 21.40 -1.70
N PHE A 61 4.42 20.25 -2.26
CA PHE A 61 5.23 20.15 -3.47
C PHE A 61 4.33 19.75 -4.66
N LYS A 62 4.34 20.55 -5.72
CA LYS A 62 3.56 20.34 -6.94
C LYS A 62 4.49 20.29 -8.14
N TRP A 63 4.25 19.34 -9.05
CA TRP A 63 4.91 19.29 -10.35
C TRP A 63 3.88 19.16 -11.47
N ASP A 64 4.16 19.78 -12.61
CA ASP A 64 3.37 19.64 -13.84
C ASP A 64 4.30 19.72 -15.05
N ASN A 65 4.68 18.56 -15.56
CA ASN A 65 5.52 18.36 -16.74
C ASN A 65 4.67 18.11 -18.00
N SER A 66 3.34 18.34 -17.95
CA SER A 66 2.45 18.23 -19.11
C SER A 66 2.68 19.36 -20.12
N LYS A 67 3.10 20.53 -19.63
CA LYS A 67 3.45 21.66 -20.49
C LYS A 67 4.83 21.40 -21.09
N LYS A 68 4.89 21.20 -22.42
CA LYS A 68 6.14 21.36 -23.16
C LYS A 68 6.70 22.73 -22.78
N GLN A 69 7.91 22.74 -22.26
CA GLN A 69 8.63 23.94 -21.90
C GLN A 69 8.67 24.84 -23.14
N ASP A 70 7.83 25.89 -23.17
CA ASP A 70 7.92 26.92 -24.20
C ASP A 70 9.29 27.59 -23.99
N LEU A 71 10.27 27.20 -24.80
CA LEU A 71 11.64 27.72 -24.84
C LEU A 71 11.69 29.20 -25.31
N SER A 72 10.64 29.99 -25.08
CA SER A 72 10.49 31.34 -25.63
C SER A 72 10.82 32.47 -24.66
N ASP A 73 10.95 32.23 -23.35
CA ASP A 73 11.09 33.31 -22.36
C ASP A 73 12.44 33.39 -21.63
N SER A 74 13.48 32.69 -22.11
CA SER A 74 14.86 33.01 -21.72
C SER A 74 15.46 34.08 -22.63
N LYS A 75 14.89 35.30 -22.60
CA LYS A 75 15.68 36.49 -22.93
C LYS A 75 16.58 36.79 -21.74
N PHE A 76 17.79 36.21 -21.79
CA PHE A 76 18.89 36.57 -20.91
C PHE A 76 19.23 38.04 -21.17
N ASN A 77 18.72 38.94 -20.31
CA ASN A 77 18.93 40.37 -20.43
C ASN A 77 20.30 40.70 -19.81
N ILE A 78 21.31 40.87 -20.67
CA ILE A 78 22.59 41.48 -20.30
C ILE A 78 22.63 42.85 -20.99
N TYR A 79 22.21 43.90 -20.29
CA TYR A 79 22.64 45.29 -20.50
C TYR A 79 22.40 46.07 -19.22
#